data_AF-A0A1M6V2Q1-F1
#
_entry.id   AF-A0A1M6V2Q1-F1
#
_cell.length_a   1.000
_cell.length_b   1.000
_cell.length_c   1.000
_cell.angle_alpha   90.00
_cell.angle_beta   90.00
_cell.angle_gamma   90.00
#
_symmetry.space_group_name_H-M   'P 1'
#
loop_
_entity.id
_entity.type
_entity.pdbx_description
1 polymer ?
#
loop_
_entity_poly.entity_id
_entity_poly.type
_entity_poly.pdbx_seq_one_letter_code
_entity_poly.pdbx_strand_id
1 'polypeptide(L)'
;MAYGKIPNPTWLGSNGNEVSNPILLLASSLSVKKRTGTFDSKLVFRNDVTGNLAFVNYSSANPTIVEIQDELDAYHPDVSPDGRKVAFCTGMEGTGTVSSVYVRNLDSAGSDLVKLNVENAVIPRWKVLDIGDTVIVYVTSANDNRDGTAFLKQSTWQVPFVNGKFGTPKKLFDGAFHGGVSSDNQLAVTGARLLRARVDGKDSLWYNGEQACNVSLSKDVQRRTLFLDFGGKTGTAFSGEKYGVHERILEADSAGRLTRMIPAPEGYSFDHSEWALWNNNTDADNAPLAVASLTGVNGSHKKLAVVNMSDSSILELAQGDELWHPCLWSVSTEFHIPKDVDLDSAGVYLLPGGNVAGEILRVKMELMWKNAEQIEYFCVGSSRMANGVIPDSLTVGYAMNMGHAYNDMNASIRFARDYGFNALPNLKAIVISLDFDLWQIKTDFSKMIFDVVPGYSYDSSHYYWKYGMPNGFIEAVEHSFPASEYSWMVYGASRGFADTDIEGWGPAIIEGMVNWDELYPDRIQWNLDLLRKFLIETQKRNISVVGVIFPQNPEYAQTDSWGCHGLQRSTAQWVRDSVFAMAEQYQNFVVMDENKMGSHDYSDQMAHDTDHLSTEGAAQLTSRLDSLLLGMQ
;
A
#
# COMPACT_ATOMS: atom_id res chain seq x y z
N MET A 1 -10.02 27.19 -18.37
CA MET A 1 -9.32 26.03 -18.98
C MET A 1 -8.70 26.48 -20.28
N ALA A 2 -7.37 26.44 -20.39
CA ALA A 2 -6.68 26.68 -21.65
C ALA A 2 -6.75 25.39 -22.50
N TYR A 3 -7.30 25.49 -23.70
CA TYR A 3 -7.31 24.41 -24.68
C TYR A 3 -6.26 24.71 -25.75
N GLY A 4 -5.22 23.87 -25.83
CA GLY A 4 -4.14 23.99 -26.81
C GLY A 4 -2.95 23.08 -26.44
N LYS A 5 -2.19 22.62 -27.44
CA LYS A 5 -0.91 21.92 -27.18
C LYS A 5 0.03 22.86 -26.43
N ILE A 6 0.57 22.42 -25.30
CA ILE A 6 1.64 23.13 -24.60
C ILE A 6 2.92 22.94 -25.43
N PRO A 7 3.55 24.00 -25.97
CA PRO A 7 4.83 23.89 -26.64
C PRO A 7 5.94 23.61 -25.62
N ASN A 8 6.77 22.59 -25.87
CA ASN A 8 7.87 22.16 -25.00
C ASN A 8 7.42 21.86 -23.55
N PRO A 9 6.48 20.92 -23.33
CA PRO A 9 6.06 20.55 -21.99
C PRO A 9 7.21 19.85 -21.27
N THR A 10 7.64 20.42 -20.15
CA THR A 10 8.52 19.76 -19.17
C THR A 10 7.64 18.91 -18.26
N TRP A 11 7.93 17.62 -18.19
CA TRP A 11 7.25 16.70 -17.25
C TRP A 11 8.13 16.51 -16.04
N LEU A 12 7.53 16.44 -14.84
CA LEU A 12 8.25 16.14 -13.61
C LEU A 12 7.91 14.73 -13.15
N GLY A 13 8.93 13.96 -12.75
CA GLY A 13 8.77 12.66 -12.12
C GLY A 13 8.28 12.78 -10.67
N SER A 14 8.03 11.64 -10.02
CA SER A 14 7.60 11.59 -8.61
C SER A 14 8.63 12.17 -7.63
N ASN A 15 9.89 12.29 -8.04
CA ASN A 15 10.98 12.94 -7.31
C ASN A 15 11.16 14.43 -7.66
N GLY A 16 10.30 15.01 -8.49
CA GLY A 16 10.37 16.42 -8.89
C GLY A 16 11.41 16.74 -9.98
N ASN A 17 12.09 15.74 -10.55
CA ASN A 17 13.06 15.93 -11.62
C ASN A 17 12.39 15.91 -13.00
N GLU A 18 12.99 16.61 -13.98
CA GLU A 18 12.52 16.60 -15.37
C GLU A 18 12.60 15.17 -15.98
N VAL A 19 11.51 14.74 -16.62
CA VAL A 19 11.39 13.46 -17.31
C VAL A 19 11.10 13.72 -18.79
N SER A 20 11.98 13.26 -19.66
CA SER A 20 11.85 13.46 -21.10
C SER A 20 10.82 12.53 -21.76
N ASN A 21 10.55 11.37 -21.16
CA ASN A 21 9.62 10.36 -21.68
C ASN A 21 8.67 9.90 -20.55
N PRO A 22 7.61 10.67 -20.24
CA PRO A 22 6.73 10.36 -19.14
C PRO A 22 5.94 9.08 -19.42
N ILE A 23 5.90 8.19 -18.43
CA ILE A 23 5.02 7.02 -18.44
C ILE A 23 3.74 7.42 -17.70
N LEU A 24 2.60 7.24 -18.34
CA LEU A 24 1.27 7.53 -17.79
C LEU A 24 0.69 6.28 -17.16
N LEU A 25 0.27 6.39 -15.90
CA LEU A 25 -0.50 5.34 -15.24
C LEU A 25 -1.97 5.42 -15.69
N LEU A 26 -2.51 4.30 -16.17
CA LEU A 26 -3.88 4.22 -16.70
C LEU A 26 -4.86 3.50 -15.74
N ALA A 27 -4.35 2.57 -14.93
CA ALA A 27 -5.16 1.84 -13.96
C ALA A 27 -5.00 2.41 -12.54
N SER A 28 -6.12 2.53 -11.82
CA SER A 28 -6.14 2.78 -10.38
C SER A 28 -6.08 1.48 -9.59
N SER A 29 -5.76 1.58 -8.29
CA SER A 29 -5.76 0.44 -7.35
C SER A 29 -7.10 -0.30 -7.32
N LEU A 30 -8.22 0.42 -7.44
CA LEU A 30 -9.56 -0.19 -7.51
C LEU A 30 -9.77 -1.00 -8.80
N SER A 31 -9.31 -0.49 -9.94
CA SER A 31 -9.42 -1.21 -11.22
C SER A 31 -8.56 -2.48 -11.22
N VAL A 32 -7.37 -2.43 -10.62
CA VAL A 32 -6.51 -3.61 -10.44
C VAL A 32 -7.13 -4.60 -9.45
N LYS A 33 -7.64 -4.16 -8.29
CA LYS A 33 -8.35 -5.01 -7.31
C LYS A 33 -9.52 -5.77 -7.93
N LYS A 34 -10.26 -5.15 -8.85
CA LYS A 34 -11.34 -5.83 -9.59
C LYS A 34 -10.85 -6.95 -10.51
N ARG A 35 -9.57 -6.97 -10.87
CA ARG A 35 -8.94 -8.02 -11.67
C ARG A 35 -8.26 -9.04 -10.78
N THR A 36 -7.41 -8.59 -9.85
CA THR A 36 -6.56 -9.44 -9.02
C THR A 36 -7.24 -9.96 -7.75
N GLY A 37 -8.40 -9.41 -7.38
CA GLY A 37 -9.09 -9.73 -6.14
C GLY A 37 -8.54 -9.02 -4.89
N THR A 38 -7.42 -8.31 -5.00
CA THR A 38 -6.71 -7.71 -3.87
C THR A 38 -6.12 -6.34 -4.21
N PHE A 39 -5.97 -5.46 -3.21
CA PHE A 39 -5.20 -4.23 -3.36
C PHE A 39 -3.68 -4.48 -3.33
N ASP A 40 -3.25 -5.63 -2.79
CA ASP A 40 -1.85 -6.02 -2.78
C ASP A 40 -1.42 -6.54 -4.13
N SER A 41 -1.05 -5.59 -4.98
CA SER A 41 -0.59 -5.85 -6.32
C SER A 41 0.50 -4.86 -6.70
N LYS A 42 1.50 -5.33 -7.44
CA LYS A 42 2.58 -4.52 -7.98
C LYS A 42 2.80 -4.87 -9.43
N LEU A 43 2.95 -3.85 -10.25
CA LEU A 43 3.43 -4.00 -11.62
C LEU A 43 4.90 -3.61 -11.65
N VAL A 44 5.76 -4.45 -12.22
CA VAL A 44 7.17 -4.14 -12.51
C VAL A 44 7.41 -4.34 -13.98
N PHE A 45 8.18 -3.45 -14.61
CA PHE A 45 8.49 -3.52 -16.03
C PHE A 45 9.79 -2.79 -16.33
N ARG A 46 10.33 -3.02 -17.52
CA ARG A 46 11.47 -2.27 -18.04
C ARG A 46 10.97 -1.05 -18.82
N ASN A 47 11.49 0.12 -18.49
CA ASN A 47 11.45 1.27 -19.39
C ASN A 47 12.60 1.14 -20.39
N ASP A 48 12.32 0.73 -21.62
CA ASP A 48 13.38 0.41 -22.57
C ASP A 48 14.14 1.65 -23.06
N VAL A 49 13.52 2.83 -22.95
CA VAL A 49 14.17 4.10 -23.32
C VAL A 49 15.36 4.42 -22.39
N THR A 50 15.27 4.04 -21.12
CA THR A 50 16.31 4.28 -20.10
C THR A 50 17.13 3.02 -19.77
N GLY A 51 16.57 1.83 -20.04
CA GLY A 51 17.12 0.55 -19.60
C GLY A 51 16.79 0.17 -18.15
N ASN A 52 16.10 1.05 -17.42
CA ASN A 52 15.81 0.90 -16.01
C ASN A 52 14.55 0.06 -15.74
N LEU A 53 14.45 -0.45 -14.51
CA LEU A 53 13.20 -0.99 -13.99
C LEU A 53 12.31 0.15 -13.47
N ALA A 54 11.03 0.06 -13.79
CA ALA A 54 9.98 0.88 -13.21
C ALA A 54 8.93 -0.02 -12.54
N PHE A 55 8.27 0.50 -11.52
CA PHE A 55 7.21 -0.21 -10.83
C PHE A 55 6.06 0.70 -10.41
N VAL A 56 4.93 0.06 -10.12
CA VAL A 56 3.72 0.69 -9.57
C VAL A 56 3.26 -0.12 -8.37
N ASN A 57 3.05 0.54 -7.24
CA ASN A 57 2.50 -0.06 -6.02
C ASN A 57 0.99 0.21 -5.94
N TYR A 58 0.15 -0.80 -6.22
CA TYR A 58 -1.31 -0.67 -6.14
C TYR A 58 -1.85 -0.85 -4.71
N SER A 59 -1.00 -1.19 -3.74
CA SER A 59 -1.32 -1.11 -2.30
C SER A 59 -1.35 0.32 -1.75
N SER A 60 -1.36 1.34 -2.63
CA SER A 60 -1.50 2.76 -2.26
C SER A 60 -2.82 3.30 -2.81
N ALA A 61 -3.48 4.21 -2.10
CA ALA A 61 -4.69 4.90 -2.58
C ALA A 61 -4.46 5.63 -3.91
N ASN A 62 -3.26 6.20 -4.05
CA ASN A 62 -2.83 7.03 -5.17
C ASN A 62 -1.54 6.44 -5.76
N PRO A 63 -1.65 5.34 -6.54
CA PRO A 63 -0.48 4.69 -7.11
C PRO A 63 0.24 5.64 -8.09
N THR A 64 1.57 5.62 -8.05
CA THR A 64 2.42 6.36 -8.98
C THR A 64 3.43 5.44 -9.62
N ILE A 65 4.01 5.87 -10.74
CA ILE A 65 5.12 5.16 -11.39
C ILE A 65 6.42 5.61 -10.73
N VAL A 66 7.20 4.64 -10.29
CA VAL A 66 8.51 4.84 -9.68
C VAL A 66 9.55 4.14 -10.55
N GLU A 67 10.50 4.89 -11.07
CA GLU A 67 11.61 4.36 -11.85
C GLU A 67 12.86 4.29 -10.98
N ILE A 68 13.42 3.08 -10.86
CA ILE A 68 14.66 2.83 -10.11
C ILE A 68 15.82 3.26 -11.00
N GLN A 69 16.48 4.36 -10.62
CA GLN A 69 17.63 4.87 -11.36
C GLN A 69 18.81 3.90 -11.20
N ASP A 70 19.38 3.47 -12.32
CA ASP A 70 20.46 2.50 -12.35
C ASP A 70 21.41 2.74 -13.54
N GLU A 71 22.60 2.17 -13.46
CA GLU A 71 23.55 2.04 -14.56
C GLU A 71 23.48 0.65 -15.23
N LEU A 72 22.79 -0.30 -14.59
CA LEU A 72 22.57 -1.64 -15.13
C LEU A 72 21.40 -1.66 -16.12
N ASP A 73 21.66 -2.25 -17.27
CA ASP A 73 20.63 -2.55 -18.26
C ASP A 73 19.77 -3.72 -17.78
N ALA A 74 18.51 -3.49 -17.38
CA ALA A 74 17.71 -4.48 -16.66
C ALA A 74 16.63 -5.15 -17.54
N TYR A 75 16.72 -6.47 -17.70
CA TYR A 75 15.81 -7.29 -18.49
C TYR A 75 15.14 -8.39 -17.67
N HIS A 76 13.96 -8.82 -18.11
CA HIS A 76 13.19 -9.94 -17.55
C HIS A 76 13.01 -9.87 -16.03
N PRO A 77 12.38 -8.81 -15.48
CA PRO A 77 12.08 -8.74 -14.06
C PRO A 77 11.09 -9.83 -13.64
N ASP A 78 11.33 -10.45 -12.48
CA ASP A 78 10.39 -11.34 -11.80
C ASP A 78 10.34 -10.96 -10.32
N VAL A 79 9.13 -10.82 -9.77
CA VAL A 79 8.91 -10.33 -8.41
C VAL A 79 8.85 -11.48 -7.41
N SER A 80 9.46 -11.28 -6.24
CA SER A 80 9.49 -12.26 -5.15
C SER A 80 8.08 -12.60 -4.65
N PRO A 81 7.88 -13.79 -4.04
CA PRO A 81 6.55 -14.19 -3.55
C PRO A 81 5.92 -13.19 -2.58
N ASP A 82 6.74 -12.49 -1.78
CA ASP A 82 6.31 -11.47 -0.82
C ASP A 82 6.15 -10.06 -1.43
N GLY A 83 6.43 -9.87 -2.72
CA GLY A 83 6.29 -8.58 -3.39
C GLY A 83 7.34 -7.52 -3.00
N ARG A 84 8.37 -7.89 -2.22
CA ARG A 84 9.36 -6.94 -1.66
C ARG A 84 10.65 -6.85 -2.46
N LYS A 85 10.92 -7.80 -3.35
CA LYS A 85 12.16 -7.88 -4.14
C LYS A 85 11.87 -8.14 -5.60
N VAL A 86 12.80 -7.74 -6.46
CA VAL A 86 12.79 -8.04 -7.89
C VAL A 86 14.11 -8.71 -8.27
N ALA A 87 14.01 -9.82 -9.01
CA ALA A 87 15.13 -10.44 -9.70
C ALA A 87 15.11 -10.01 -11.17
N PHE A 88 16.27 -9.76 -11.77
CA PHE A 88 16.38 -9.39 -13.18
C PHE A 88 17.75 -9.82 -13.73
N CYS A 89 17.94 -9.76 -15.04
CA CYS A 89 19.24 -10.01 -15.67
C CYS A 89 19.68 -8.87 -16.59
N THR A 90 20.94 -8.90 -17.04
CA THR A 90 21.51 -7.82 -17.88
C THR A 90 21.57 -8.10 -19.38
N GLY A 91 21.29 -9.33 -19.79
CA GLY A 91 21.29 -9.73 -21.19
C GLY A 91 19.89 -9.78 -21.78
N MET A 92 19.73 -9.20 -22.97
CA MET A 92 18.54 -9.33 -23.80
C MET A 92 18.44 -10.73 -24.40
N GLU A 93 17.23 -11.30 -24.39
CA GLU A 93 16.91 -12.59 -25.02
C GLU A 93 17.37 -12.64 -26.50
N GLY A 94 17.87 -13.79 -26.94
CA GLY A 94 18.27 -14.03 -28.33
C GLY A 94 19.61 -13.42 -28.78
N THR A 95 20.28 -12.61 -27.96
CA THR A 95 21.53 -11.92 -28.37
C THR A 95 22.82 -12.71 -28.16
N GLY A 96 22.80 -13.78 -27.35
CA GLY A 96 23.98 -14.58 -27.00
C GLY A 96 25.04 -13.85 -26.18
N THR A 97 24.74 -12.65 -25.68
CA THR A 97 25.62 -11.85 -24.84
C THR A 97 25.72 -12.44 -23.42
N VAL A 98 26.85 -12.18 -22.74
CA VAL A 98 27.01 -12.56 -21.33
C VAL A 98 26.09 -11.71 -20.48
N SER A 99 25.39 -12.36 -19.56
CA SER A 99 24.39 -11.79 -18.69
C SER A 99 24.66 -12.18 -17.24
N SER A 100 24.32 -11.26 -16.35
CA SER A 100 24.37 -11.46 -14.90
C SER A 100 22.98 -11.35 -14.31
N VAL A 101 22.66 -12.19 -13.33
CA VAL A 101 21.42 -12.10 -12.54
C VAL A 101 21.68 -11.30 -11.26
N TYR A 102 20.73 -10.43 -10.95
CA TYR A 102 20.72 -9.61 -9.74
C TYR A 102 19.38 -9.73 -9.01
N VAL A 103 19.40 -9.44 -7.72
CA VAL A 103 18.21 -9.22 -6.90
C VAL A 103 18.38 -7.91 -6.13
N ARG A 104 17.31 -7.13 -5.99
CA ARG A 104 17.26 -5.93 -5.14
C ARG A 104 15.91 -5.78 -4.44
N ASN A 105 15.82 -4.85 -3.51
CA ASN A 105 14.56 -4.40 -2.95
C ASN A 105 13.73 -3.67 -4.02
N LEU A 106 12.43 -3.89 -3.99
CA LEU A 106 11.45 -3.21 -4.82
C LEU A 106 10.93 -1.97 -4.09
N ASP A 107 11.83 -1.01 -3.91
CA ASP A 107 11.61 0.31 -3.32
C ASP A 107 12.12 1.41 -4.28
N SER A 108 11.87 2.67 -3.96
CA SER A 108 12.24 3.81 -4.83
C SER A 108 13.76 3.96 -5.01
N ALA A 109 14.56 3.47 -4.07
CA ALA A 109 16.02 3.52 -4.15
C ALA A 109 16.63 2.32 -4.88
N GLY A 110 15.87 1.24 -5.09
CA GLY A 110 16.39 -0.03 -5.59
C GLY A 110 17.44 -0.63 -4.66
N SER A 111 17.26 -0.51 -3.34
CA SER A 111 18.28 -0.81 -2.35
C SER A 111 18.67 -2.31 -2.26
N ASP A 112 19.76 -2.63 -1.56
CA ASP A 112 20.26 -4.00 -1.34
C ASP A 112 20.49 -4.84 -2.60
N LEU A 113 21.13 -4.23 -3.61
CA LEU A 113 21.50 -4.92 -4.84
C LEU A 113 22.53 -6.03 -4.58
N VAL A 114 22.21 -7.26 -4.97
CA VAL A 114 23.10 -8.41 -4.86
C VAL A 114 23.20 -9.14 -6.19
N LYS A 115 24.43 -9.50 -6.59
CA LYS A 115 24.75 -10.22 -7.81
C LYS A 115 24.90 -11.72 -7.56
N LEU A 116 24.37 -12.55 -8.45
CA LEU A 116 24.67 -13.99 -8.47
C LEU A 116 26.07 -14.23 -9.04
N ASN A 117 26.95 -14.88 -8.28
CA ASN A 117 28.33 -15.13 -8.68
C ASN A 117 28.47 -16.42 -9.52
N VAL A 118 28.06 -16.34 -10.79
CA VAL A 118 28.24 -17.39 -11.80
C VAL A 118 28.68 -16.78 -13.13
N GLU A 119 29.25 -17.59 -14.03
CA GLU A 119 29.79 -17.12 -15.32
C GLU A 119 28.73 -16.48 -16.22
N ASN A 120 27.56 -17.11 -16.33
CA ASN A 120 26.44 -16.60 -17.12
C ASN A 120 25.10 -17.03 -16.52
N ALA A 121 24.16 -16.10 -16.40
CA ALA A 121 22.80 -16.36 -15.97
C ALA A 121 21.82 -15.41 -16.65
N VAL A 122 20.73 -15.94 -17.19
CA VAL A 122 19.66 -15.16 -17.85
C VAL A 122 18.28 -15.58 -17.36
N ILE A 123 17.32 -14.65 -17.49
CA ILE A 123 15.88 -14.82 -17.24
C ILE A 123 15.62 -15.48 -15.88
N PRO A 124 15.88 -14.77 -14.76
CA PRO A 124 15.65 -15.31 -13.43
C PRO A 124 14.14 -15.41 -13.16
N ARG A 125 13.72 -16.47 -12.47
CA ARG A 125 12.34 -16.67 -12.01
C ARG A 125 12.31 -17.16 -10.58
N TRP A 126 11.57 -16.46 -9.72
CA TRP A 126 11.24 -16.90 -8.36
C TRP A 126 10.38 -18.15 -8.39
N LYS A 127 10.72 -19.10 -7.54
CA LYS A 127 9.98 -20.33 -7.29
C LYS A 127 9.94 -20.60 -5.79
N VAL A 128 8.77 -20.98 -5.30
CA VAL A 128 8.59 -21.50 -3.93
C VAL A 128 8.63 -23.03 -4.02
N LEU A 129 9.49 -23.65 -3.21
CA LEU A 129 9.56 -25.10 -3.08
C LEU A 129 8.41 -25.62 -2.21
N ASP A 130 8.08 -26.90 -2.33
CA ASP A 130 7.01 -27.52 -1.53
C ASP A 130 7.26 -27.43 0.00
N ILE A 131 8.50 -27.20 0.41
CA ILE A 131 8.90 -26.96 1.82
C ILE A 131 8.77 -25.50 2.26
N GLY A 132 8.29 -24.61 1.39
CA GLY A 132 8.14 -23.16 1.64
C GLY A 132 9.36 -22.31 1.31
N ASP A 133 10.53 -22.92 1.08
CA ASP A 133 11.76 -22.19 0.75
C ASP A 133 11.66 -21.48 -0.60
N THR A 134 12.23 -20.28 -0.65
CA THR A 134 12.28 -19.46 -1.86
C THR A 134 13.61 -19.66 -2.61
N VAL A 135 13.53 -19.94 -3.91
CA VAL A 135 14.67 -20.09 -4.81
C VAL A 135 14.51 -19.25 -6.07
N ILE A 136 15.61 -19.00 -6.76
CA ILE A 136 15.63 -18.40 -8.10
C ILE A 136 16.07 -19.48 -9.09
N VAL A 137 15.24 -19.71 -10.11
CA VAL A 137 15.56 -20.53 -11.27
C VAL A 137 16.13 -19.61 -12.34
N TYR A 138 17.22 -20.03 -12.99
CA TYR A 138 17.84 -19.31 -14.10
C TYR A 138 18.40 -20.30 -15.12
N VAL A 139 18.74 -19.81 -16.32
CA VAL A 139 19.37 -20.63 -17.36
C VAL A 139 20.70 -20.06 -17.82
N THR A 140 21.51 -20.89 -18.48
CA THR A 140 22.82 -20.47 -19.02
C THR A 140 22.75 -19.77 -20.37
N SER A 141 21.59 -19.74 -21.04
CA SER A 141 21.40 -19.07 -22.34
C SER A 141 19.92 -18.90 -22.68
N ALA A 142 19.56 -17.83 -23.39
CA ALA A 142 18.24 -17.60 -23.97
C ALA A 142 18.32 -17.48 -25.51
N ASN A 143 19.19 -18.28 -26.12
CA ASN A 143 19.39 -18.30 -27.57
C ASN A 143 18.35 -19.18 -28.28
N ASP A 144 18.34 -19.10 -29.62
CA ASP A 144 17.54 -19.95 -30.51
C ASP A 144 17.64 -21.43 -30.11
N ASN A 145 16.48 -22.06 -29.93
CA ASN A 145 16.36 -23.43 -29.46
C ASN A 145 15.99 -24.44 -30.57
N ARG A 146 16.12 -24.11 -31.86
CA ARG A 146 15.79 -25.01 -32.99
C ARG A 146 16.67 -26.26 -32.99
N ASP A 147 17.98 -26.09 -32.82
CA ASP A 147 18.92 -27.21 -32.77
C ASP A 147 18.86 -27.88 -31.38
N GLY A 148 18.32 -29.10 -31.33
CA GLY A 148 18.17 -29.84 -30.08
C GLY A 148 19.51 -30.18 -29.40
N THR A 149 20.57 -30.37 -30.16
CA THR A 149 21.90 -30.71 -29.60
C THR A 149 22.55 -29.48 -28.97
N ALA A 150 22.46 -28.33 -29.63
CA ALA A 150 22.93 -27.05 -29.10
C ALA A 150 22.11 -26.63 -27.88
N PHE A 151 20.79 -26.83 -27.91
CA PHE A 151 19.90 -26.58 -26.78
C PHE A 151 20.30 -27.41 -25.54
N LEU A 152 20.55 -28.71 -25.69
CA LEU A 152 20.93 -29.60 -24.59
C LEU A 152 22.34 -29.36 -24.04
N LYS A 153 23.19 -28.59 -24.73
CA LYS A 153 24.47 -28.12 -24.16
C LYS A 153 24.28 -26.99 -23.14
N GLN A 154 23.12 -26.33 -23.16
CA GLN A 154 22.74 -25.35 -22.16
C GLN A 154 22.16 -26.04 -20.92
N SER A 155 21.82 -25.27 -19.90
CA SER A 155 21.30 -25.84 -18.66
C SER A 155 20.40 -24.90 -17.86
N THR A 156 19.50 -25.52 -17.11
CA THR A 156 18.64 -24.86 -16.12
C THR A 156 19.17 -25.14 -14.72
N TRP A 157 19.23 -24.09 -13.91
CA TRP A 157 19.78 -24.10 -12.56
C TRP A 157 18.78 -23.49 -11.58
N GLN A 158 18.95 -23.81 -10.30
CA GLN A 158 18.27 -23.12 -9.21
C GLN A 158 19.28 -22.72 -8.13
N VAL A 159 19.01 -21.64 -7.42
CA VAL A 159 19.82 -21.16 -6.30
C VAL A 159 18.91 -20.66 -5.17
N PRO A 160 19.14 -21.08 -3.91
CA PRO A 160 18.39 -20.51 -2.77
C PRO A 160 18.63 -19.00 -2.65
N PHE A 161 17.61 -18.26 -2.23
CA PHE A 161 17.75 -16.85 -1.90
C PHE A 161 17.12 -16.58 -0.53
N VAL A 162 17.95 -16.37 0.48
CA VAL A 162 17.54 -16.25 1.88
C VAL A 162 18.28 -15.08 2.52
N ASN A 163 17.57 -14.27 3.32
CA ASN A 163 18.14 -13.13 4.03
C ASN A 163 18.95 -12.19 3.11
N GLY A 164 18.43 -11.94 1.91
CA GLY A 164 19.05 -11.04 0.93
C GLY A 164 20.29 -11.60 0.23
N LYS A 165 20.58 -12.91 0.31
CA LYS A 165 21.80 -13.50 -0.26
C LYS A 165 21.50 -14.74 -1.10
N PHE A 166 22.25 -14.89 -2.20
CA PHE A 166 22.29 -16.13 -2.97
C PHE A 166 23.04 -17.23 -2.20
N GLY A 167 22.47 -18.43 -2.21
CA GLY A 167 23.10 -19.65 -1.73
C GLY A 167 23.99 -20.31 -2.79
N THR A 168 24.14 -21.63 -2.70
CA THR A 168 24.91 -22.42 -3.68
C THR A 168 24.01 -22.85 -4.84
N PRO A 169 24.35 -22.53 -6.11
CA PRO A 169 23.59 -22.99 -7.25
C PRO A 169 23.62 -24.51 -7.44
N LYS A 170 22.50 -25.08 -7.86
CA LYS A 170 22.33 -26.50 -8.19
C LYS A 170 21.72 -26.63 -9.59
N LYS A 171 22.35 -27.42 -10.44
CA LYS A 171 21.81 -27.77 -11.76
C LYS A 171 20.55 -28.62 -11.58
N LEU A 172 19.49 -28.27 -12.31
CA LEU A 172 18.26 -29.06 -12.38
C LEU A 172 18.31 -30.06 -13.53
N PHE A 173 18.60 -29.60 -14.75
CA PHE A 173 18.70 -30.44 -15.94
C PHE A 173 19.44 -29.73 -17.09
N ASP A 174 19.77 -30.50 -18.12
CA ASP A 174 20.25 -30.02 -19.41
C ASP A 174 19.11 -29.35 -20.21
N GLY A 175 19.45 -28.41 -21.08
CA GLY A 175 18.49 -27.53 -21.76
C GLY A 175 18.21 -26.24 -21.01
N ALA A 176 18.00 -25.14 -21.73
CA ALA A 176 17.70 -23.83 -21.16
C ALA A 176 16.19 -23.56 -21.07
N PHE A 177 15.52 -24.16 -20.09
CA PHE A 177 14.08 -23.99 -19.88
C PHE A 177 13.76 -22.69 -19.12
N HIS A 178 13.85 -21.55 -19.80
CA HIS A 178 13.61 -20.21 -19.22
C HIS A 178 12.15 -19.77 -19.21
N GLY A 179 11.22 -20.55 -19.77
CA GLY A 179 9.79 -20.25 -19.69
C GLY A 179 9.17 -20.64 -18.34
N GLY A 180 9.90 -21.41 -17.53
CA GLY A 180 9.51 -21.74 -16.16
C GLY A 180 9.66 -23.22 -15.85
N VAL A 181 9.67 -23.52 -14.55
CA VAL A 181 9.80 -24.87 -13.98
C VAL A 181 8.78 -25.00 -12.85
N SER A 182 7.98 -26.07 -12.84
CA SER A 182 7.00 -26.35 -11.77
C SER A 182 7.68 -26.54 -10.41
N SER A 183 6.93 -26.37 -9.31
CA SER A 183 7.47 -26.48 -7.93
C SER A 183 8.18 -27.82 -7.69
N ASP A 184 7.59 -28.90 -8.20
CA ASP A 184 8.09 -30.29 -8.11
C ASP A 184 9.13 -30.65 -9.18
N ASN A 185 9.47 -29.73 -10.09
CA ASN A 185 10.36 -29.91 -11.24
C ASN A 185 9.91 -30.97 -12.27
N GLN A 186 8.65 -31.41 -12.24
CA GLN A 186 8.13 -32.40 -13.19
C GLN A 186 7.76 -31.80 -14.54
N LEU A 187 7.53 -30.49 -14.61
CA LEU A 187 7.30 -29.76 -15.86
C LEU A 187 8.27 -28.58 -15.97
N ALA A 188 8.92 -28.45 -17.12
CA ALA A 188 9.66 -27.26 -17.49
C ALA A 188 9.41 -26.90 -18.96
N VAL A 189 9.32 -25.61 -19.28
CA VAL A 189 8.99 -25.15 -20.64
C VAL A 189 9.90 -23.99 -21.09
N THR A 190 10.01 -23.81 -22.40
CA THR A 190 10.71 -22.67 -23.02
C THR A 190 10.24 -22.49 -24.46
N GLY A 191 10.33 -21.25 -24.95
CA GLY A 191 10.13 -20.92 -26.36
C GLY A 191 11.03 -19.79 -26.81
N ALA A 192 12.18 -20.18 -27.34
CA ALA A 192 13.06 -19.32 -28.12
C ALA A 192 13.10 -19.87 -29.56
N ARG A 193 11.97 -19.80 -30.26
CA ARG A 193 11.60 -20.40 -31.58
C ARG A 193 10.69 -21.61 -31.51
N LEU A 194 11.00 -22.65 -30.74
CA LEU A 194 10.18 -23.85 -30.62
C LEU A 194 9.66 -23.99 -29.19
N LEU A 195 8.41 -24.41 -29.03
CA LEU A 195 7.87 -24.75 -27.71
C LEU A 195 8.44 -26.10 -27.26
N ARG A 196 9.47 -26.06 -26.42
CA ARG A 196 10.07 -27.25 -25.79
C ARG A 196 9.50 -27.44 -24.40
N ALA A 197 9.19 -28.67 -24.07
CA ALA A 197 8.74 -29.07 -22.74
C ALA A 197 9.49 -30.29 -22.25
N ARG A 198 9.84 -30.29 -20.97
CA ARG A 198 10.35 -31.44 -20.23
C ARG A 198 9.27 -31.90 -19.27
N VAL A 199 8.72 -33.10 -19.50
CA VAL A 199 7.65 -33.70 -18.71
C VAL A 199 8.17 -34.99 -18.09
N ASP A 200 8.15 -35.10 -16.76
CA ASP A 200 8.65 -36.26 -16.00
C ASP A 200 10.03 -36.73 -16.47
N GLY A 201 10.92 -35.75 -16.71
CA GLY A 201 12.29 -35.98 -17.14
C GLY A 201 12.47 -36.31 -18.64
N LYS A 202 11.42 -36.23 -19.45
CA LYS A 202 11.46 -36.46 -20.91
C LYS A 202 11.24 -35.19 -21.69
N ASP A 203 12.13 -34.90 -22.63
CA ASP A 203 12.04 -33.72 -23.48
C ASP A 203 11.15 -33.98 -24.70
N SER A 204 10.31 -33.01 -25.04
CA SER A 204 9.36 -33.08 -26.15
C SER A 204 9.20 -31.72 -26.83
N LEU A 205 8.74 -31.74 -28.09
CA LEU A 205 8.27 -30.56 -28.80
C LEU A 205 6.75 -30.53 -28.74
N TRP A 206 6.22 -29.44 -28.19
CA TRP A 206 4.79 -29.15 -28.22
C TRP A 206 4.44 -28.30 -29.43
N TYR A 207 3.14 -28.01 -29.61
CA TYR A 207 2.64 -27.12 -30.66
C TYR A 207 3.11 -27.52 -32.08
N ASN A 208 3.21 -28.83 -32.33
CA ASN A 208 3.64 -29.42 -33.60
C ASN A 208 5.01 -28.93 -34.12
N GLY A 209 5.87 -28.39 -33.25
CA GLY A 209 7.16 -27.82 -33.64
C GLY A 209 7.05 -26.54 -34.48
N GLU A 210 5.91 -25.85 -34.41
CA GLU A 210 5.75 -24.52 -35.02
C GLU A 210 6.38 -23.42 -34.14
N GLN A 211 6.47 -22.22 -34.70
CA GLN A 211 7.11 -21.08 -34.05
C GLN A 211 6.35 -20.67 -32.78
N ALA A 212 7.04 -20.66 -31.64
CA ALA A 212 6.52 -20.20 -30.35
C ALA A 212 7.55 -19.30 -29.62
N CYS A 213 7.07 -18.21 -29.04
CA CYS A 213 7.86 -17.19 -28.32
C CYS A 213 7.16 -16.79 -27.01
N ASN A 214 7.87 -16.05 -26.13
CA ASN A 214 7.33 -15.48 -24.88
C ASN A 214 6.60 -16.53 -24.03
N VAL A 215 7.25 -17.67 -23.84
CA VAL A 215 6.67 -18.81 -23.11
C VAL A 215 6.75 -18.56 -21.61
N SER A 216 5.61 -18.74 -20.92
CA SER A 216 5.48 -18.57 -19.47
C SER A 216 4.71 -19.73 -18.86
N LEU A 217 5.27 -20.38 -17.84
CA LEU A 217 4.62 -21.44 -17.07
C LEU A 217 3.89 -20.84 -15.88
N SER A 218 2.62 -21.22 -15.68
CA SER A 218 1.87 -20.80 -14.50
C SER A 218 2.51 -21.37 -13.23
N LYS A 219 2.55 -20.55 -12.17
CA LYS A 219 3.04 -20.95 -10.85
C LYS A 219 1.96 -21.66 -10.00
N ASP A 220 0.77 -21.89 -10.58
CA ASP A 220 -0.35 -22.57 -9.93
C ASP A 220 -0.32 -24.09 -10.12
N VAL A 221 -1.21 -24.78 -9.40
CA VAL A 221 -1.31 -26.26 -9.42
C VAL A 221 -1.71 -26.83 -10.79
N GLN A 222 -2.27 -26.02 -11.69
CA GLN A 222 -2.73 -26.48 -13.00
C GLN A 222 -1.59 -26.53 -14.04
N ARG A 223 -0.48 -25.82 -13.81
CA ARG A 223 0.75 -25.87 -14.63
C ARG A 223 0.50 -25.61 -16.12
N ARG A 224 -0.27 -24.57 -16.41
CA ARG A 224 -0.64 -24.14 -17.76
C ARG A 224 0.50 -23.34 -18.38
N THR A 225 0.70 -23.50 -19.68
CA THR A 225 1.76 -22.79 -20.43
C THR A 225 1.14 -21.75 -21.33
N LEU A 226 1.50 -20.49 -21.12
CA LEU A 226 1.14 -19.35 -21.95
C LEU A 226 2.24 -19.10 -22.97
N PHE A 227 1.89 -18.73 -24.20
CA PHE A 227 2.86 -18.39 -25.25
C PHE A 227 2.25 -17.60 -26.41
N LEU A 228 3.11 -17.02 -27.24
CA LEU A 228 2.75 -16.33 -28.49
C LEU A 228 3.23 -17.13 -29.71
N ASP A 229 2.54 -16.98 -30.84
CA ASP A 229 2.89 -17.64 -32.11
C ASP A 229 2.77 -16.69 -33.32
N PHE A 230 3.03 -17.23 -34.53
CA PHE A 230 3.12 -16.47 -35.77
C PHE A 230 1.92 -16.66 -36.70
N GLY A 231 0.76 -17.09 -36.18
CA GLY A 231 -0.41 -17.40 -37.00
C GLY A 231 -0.26 -18.70 -37.77
N GLY A 232 0.35 -19.70 -37.14
CA GLY A 232 0.72 -20.97 -37.75
C GLY A 232 -0.48 -21.84 -38.15
N LYS A 233 -0.21 -23.02 -38.74
CA LYS A 233 -1.28 -23.96 -39.11
C LYS A 233 -1.99 -24.47 -37.87
N THR A 234 -1.23 -24.79 -36.82
CA THR A 234 -1.77 -25.28 -35.55
C THR A 234 -2.68 -24.24 -34.89
N GLY A 235 -2.22 -22.99 -34.82
CA GLY A 235 -2.99 -21.87 -34.27
C GLY A 235 -4.23 -21.52 -35.09
N THR A 236 -4.09 -21.42 -36.42
CA THR A 236 -5.23 -21.18 -37.34
C THR A 236 -6.29 -22.28 -37.24
N ALA A 237 -5.87 -23.54 -37.12
CA ALA A 237 -6.79 -24.66 -36.96
C ALA A 237 -7.53 -24.62 -35.61
N PHE A 238 -6.87 -24.16 -34.55
CA PHE A 238 -7.48 -24.04 -33.22
C PHE A 238 -8.46 -22.85 -33.12
N SER A 239 -8.10 -21.69 -33.69
CA SER A 239 -8.95 -20.49 -33.69
C SER A 239 -10.13 -20.56 -34.66
N GLY A 240 -9.99 -21.35 -35.73
CA GLY A 240 -10.94 -21.36 -36.85
C GLY A 240 -10.78 -20.20 -37.83
N GLU A 241 -9.81 -19.31 -37.63
CA GLU A 241 -9.56 -18.15 -38.48
C GLU A 241 -8.06 -17.84 -38.63
N LYS A 242 -7.72 -17.05 -39.66
CA LYS A 242 -6.33 -16.60 -39.84
C LYS A 242 -6.09 -15.37 -38.98
N TYR A 243 -4.90 -15.29 -38.40
CA TYR A 243 -4.43 -14.14 -37.63
C TYR A 243 -2.92 -13.96 -37.85
N GLY A 244 -2.42 -12.78 -37.48
CA GLY A 244 -1.03 -12.35 -37.68
C GLY A 244 -0.07 -12.75 -36.56
N VAL A 245 1.15 -12.22 -36.64
CA VAL A 245 2.19 -12.46 -35.63
C VAL A 245 1.78 -11.86 -34.30
N HIS A 246 1.78 -12.70 -33.26
CA HIS A 246 1.45 -12.34 -31.88
C HIS A 246 0.06 -11.70 -31.69
N GLU A 247 -0.87 -11.84 -32.64
CA GLU A 247 -2.25 -11.34 -32.49
C GLU A 247 -3.10 -12.20 -31.55
N ARG A 248 -2.53 -13.27 -31.00
CA ARG A 248 -3.17 -14.22 -30.10
C ARG A 248 -2.21 -14.61 -28.97
N ILE A 249 -2.70 -14.59 -27.73
CA ILE A 249 -2.11 -15.37 -26.63
C ILE A 249 -2.71 -16.76 -26.67
N LEU A 250 -1.87 -17.80 -26.59
CA LEU A 250 -2.28 -19.20 -26.54
C LEU A 250 -1.99 -19.79 -25.17
N GLU A 251 -2.86 -20.70 -24.73
CA GLU A 251 -2.67 -21.51 -23.53
C GLU A 251 -2.62 -22.99 -23.92
N ALA A 252 -1.66 -23.71 -23.34
CA ALA A 252 -1.62 -25.16 -23.34
C ALA A 252 -1.72 -25.72 -21.91
N ASP A 253 -2.38 -26.87 -21.77
CA ASP A 253 -2.39 -27.65 -20.52
C ASP A 253 -1.00 -28.25 -20.22
N SER A 254 -0.89 -28.91 -19.07
CA SER A 254 0.35 -29.57 -18.63
C SER A 254 0.80 -30.73 -19.52
N ALA A 255 -0.04 -31.17 -20.47
CA ALA A 255 0.26 -32.18 -21.48
C ALA A 255 0.57 -31.56 -22.86
N GLY A 256 0.57 -30.23 -22.99
CA GLY A 256 0.85 -29.50 -24.22
C GLY A 256 -0.32 -29.38 -25.18
N ARG A 257 -1.56 -29.65 -24.74
CA ARG A 257 -2.76 -29.49 -25.55
C ARG A 257 -3.27 -28.06 -25.45
N LEU A 258 -3.59 -27.44 -26.58
CA LEU A 258 -4.21 -26.12 -26.59
C LEU A 258 -5.58 -26.16 -25.89
N THR A 259 -5.76 -25.28 -24.91
CA THR A 259 -6.99 -25.14 -24.12
C THR A 259 -7.68 -23.82 -24.36
N ARG A 260 -6.95 -22.78 -24.77
CA ARG A 260 -7.47 -21.42 -24.87
C ARG A 260 -6.66 -20.56 -25.83
N MET A 261 -7.32 -19.55 -26.38
CA MET A 261 -6.71 -18.53 -27.21
C MET A 261 -7.43 -17.20 -26.99
N ILE A 262 -6.68 -16.11 -26.81
CA ILE A 262 -7.20 -14.77 -26.53
C ILE A 262 -6.70 -13.80 -27.61
N PRO A 263 -7.59 -13.07 -28.31
CA PRO A 263 -7.19 -12.07 -29.29
C PRO A 263 -6.60 -10.82 -28.66
N ALA A 264 -5.62 -10.24 -29.35
CA ALA A 264 -5.11 -8.91 -29.05
C ALA A 264 -6.20 -7.85 -29.31
N PRO A 265 -6.17 -6.71 -28.59
CA PRO A 265 -7.02 -5.58 -28.90
C PRO A 265 -6.83 -5.12 -30.35
N GLU A 266 -7.88 -4.58 -30.96
CA GLU A 266 -7.82 -4.08 -32.33
C GLU A 266 -6.67 -3.08 -32.53
N GLY A 267 -5.84 -3.31 -33.55
CA GLY A 267 -4.67 -2.47 -33.88
C GLY A 267 -3.40 -2.78 -33.09
N TYR A 268 -3.40 -3.83 -32.25
CA TYR A 268 -2.26 -4.27 -31.46
C TYR A 268 -1.94 -5.75 -31.66
N SER A 269 -0.69 -6.10 -31.39
CA SER A 269 -0.23 -7.45 -31.08
C SER A 269 0.27 -7.51 -29.64
N PHE A 270 0.33 -8.71 -29.07
CA PHE A 270 0.96 -8.92 -27.77
C PHE A 270 2.48 -9.05 -27.92
N ASP A 271 3.22 -8.69 -26.89
CA ASP A 271 4.61 -9.08 -26.70
C ASP A 271 4.92 -9.18 -25.20
N HIS A 272 6.05 -9.80 -24.86
CA HIS A 272 6.55 -9.93 -23.50
C HIS A 272 5.50 -10.47 -22.50
N SER A 273 4.64 -11.38 -22.96
CA SER A 273 3.52 -11.86 -22.17
C SER A 273 3.98 -12.84 -21.08
N GLU A 274 3.45 -12.67 -19.87
CA GLU A 274 3.74 -13.49 -18.71
C GLU A 274 2.44 -13.79 -17.94
N TRP A 275 2.39 -14.89 -17.19
CA TRP A 275 1.35 -15.07 -16.18
C TRP A 275 1.44 -13.99 -15.10
N ALA A 276 0.30 -13.46 -14.64
CA ALA A 276 0.29 -12.70 -13.39
C ALA A 276 0.70 -13.64 -12.24
N LEU A 277 1.68 -13.21 -11.46
CA LEU A 277 2.31 -14.01 -10.42
C LEU A 277 1.47 -14.04 -9.15
N TRP A 278 1.42 -15.21 -8.52
CA TRP A 278 0.88 -15.45 -7.17
C TRP A 278 -0.59 -15.05 -6.95
N ASN A 279 -1.33 -14.71 -8.01
CA ASN A 279 -2.78 -14.66 -7.96
C ASN A 279 -3.34 -16.07 -7.67
N ASN A 280 -4.20 -16.19 -6.66
CA ASN A 280 -4.81 -17.46 -6.27
C ASN A 280 -5.77 -17.98 -7.34
N ASN A 281 -5.20 -18.71 -8.30
CA ASN A 281 -5.90 -19.59 -9.25
C ASN A 281 -6.31 -20.94 -8.63
N THR A 282 -6.32 -21.05 -7.29
CA THR A 282 -6.72 -22.28 -6.58
C THR A 282 -8.24 -22.39 -6.42
N ASP A 283 -8.96 -21.27 -6.35
CA ASP A 283 -10.42 -21.27 -6.43
C ASP A 283 -10.86 -21.27 -7.89
N ALA A 284 -11.77 -22.18 -8.23
CA ALA A 284 -12.36 -22.31 -9.57
C ALA A 284 -13.06 -21.02 -10.07
N ASP A 285 -13.26 -20.05 -9.18
CA ASP A 285 -13.96 -18.79 -9.42
C ASP A 285 -13.03 -17.61 -9.79
N ASN A 286 -11.71 -17.71 -9.59
CA ASN A 286 -10.77 -16.65 -10.01
C ASN A 286 -10.25 -16.91 -11.43
N ALA A 287 -10.40 -15.90 -12.29
CA ALA A 287 -9.97 -15.99 -13.67
C ALA A 287 -8.44 -15.93 -13.80
N PRO A 288 -7.80 -16.79 -14.62
CA PRO A 288 -6.37 -16.68 -14.86
C PRO A 288 -6.06 -15.34 -15.52
N LEU A 289 -5.05 -14.64 -15.00
CA LEU A 289 -4.62 -13.36 -15.56
C LEU A 289 -3.24 -13.49 -16.22
N ALA A 290 -3.09 -12.90 -17.39
CA ALA A 290 -1.80 -12.65 -18.02
C ALA A 290 -1.49 -11.15 -18.01
N VAL A 291 -0.22 -10.79 -18.08
CA VAL A 291 0.24 -9.42 -18.32
C VAL A 291 1.06 -9.40 -19.62
N ALA A 292 0.94 -8.35 -20.41
CA ALA A 292 1.66 -8.22 -21.68
C ALA A 292 1.94 -6.77 -22.03
N SER A 293 2.98 -6.57 -22.85
CA SER A 293 3.16 -5.35 -23.63
C SER A 293 2.24 -5.40 -24.85
N LEU A 294 1.69 -4.26 -25.25
CA LEU A 294 0.90 -4.10 -26.47
C LEU A 294 1.72 -3.35 -27.51
N THR A 295 1.96 -4.02 -28.63
CA THR A 295 2.77 -3.54 -29.74
C THR A 295 1.84 -2.99 -30.81
N GLY A 296 1.95 -1.69 -31.09
CA GLY A 296 1.14 -1.06 -32.15
C GLY A 296 1.68 -1.34 -33.55
N VAL A 297 0.98 -0.85 -34.58
CA VAL A 297 1.35 -1.02 -36.00
C VAL A 297 2.77 -0.58 -36.39
N ASN A 298 3.40 0.29 -35.58
CA ASN A 298 4.77 0.78 -35.81
C ASN A 298 5.84 -0.08 -35.10
N GLY A 299 5.46 -1.14 -34.40
CA GLY A 299 6.37 -2.01 -33.65
C GLY A 299 6.76 -1.52 -32.25
N SER A 300 6.27 -0.36 -31.82
CA SER A 300 6.55 0.21 -30.49
C SER A 300 5.66 -0.37 -29.39
N HIS A 301 6.24 -0.68 -28.23
CA HIS A 301 5.55 -1.26 -27.07
C HIS A 301 4.95 -0.16 -26.18
N LYS A 302 3.87 0.48 -26.64
CA LYS A 302 3.37 1.71 -26.01
C LYS A 302 2.55 1.51 -24.76
N LYS A 303 2.01 0.30 -24.52
CA LYS A 303 1.12 0.04 -23.39
C LYS A 303 1.45 -1.27 -22.72
N LEU A 304 1.18 -1.32 -21.42
CA LEU A 304 1.12 -2.55 -20.64
C LEU A 304 -0.34 -2.85 -20.32
N ALA A 305 -0.73 -4.11 -20.35
CA ALA A 305 -2.09 -4.51 -20.05
C ALA A 305 -2.15 -5.82 -19.28
N VAL A 306 -3.16 -5.94 -18.42
CA VAL A 306 -3.59 -7.23 -17.87
C VAL A 306 -4.73 -7.79 -18.72
N VAL A 307 -4.62 -9.07 -19.04
CA VAL A 307 -5.56 -9.83 -19.86
C VAL A 307 -6.22 -10.87 -18.97
N ASN A 308 -7.54 -10.79 -18.86
CA ASN A 308 -8.33 -11.84 -18.23
C ASN A 308 -8.48 -12.98 -19.23
N MET A 309 -7.86 -14.12 -18.93
CA MET A 309 -7.87 -15.26 -19.83
C MET A 309 -9.27 -15.90 -19.90
N SER A 310 -10.15 -15.72 -18.92
CA SER A 310 -11.47 -16.38 -18.92
C SER A 310 -12.49 -15.69 -19.82
N ASP A 311 -12.46 -14.36 -19.90
CA ASP A 311 -13.45 -13.58 -20.66
C ASP A 311 -12.83 -12.68 -21.76
N SER A 312 -11.52 -12.76 -21.97
CA SER A 312 -10.76 -11.91 -22.90
C SER A 312 -10.80 -10.41 -22.60
N SER A 313 -11.30 -9.99 -21.43
CA SER A 313 -11.32 -8.57 -21.07
C SER A 313 -9.92 -8.07 -20.77
N ILE A 314 -9.64 -6.85 -21.20
CA ILE A 314 -8.33 -6.21 -21.09
C ILE A 314 -8.45 -4.95 -20.25
N LEU A 315 -7.50 -4.76 -19.33
CA LEU A 315 -7.32 -3.52 -18.59
C LEU A 315 -5.92 -2.99 -18.89
N GLU A 316 -5.85 -1.81 -19.49
CA GLU A 316 -4.59 -1.09 -19.71
C GLU A 316 -4.06 -0.57 -18.37
N LEU A 317 -2.79 -0.85 -18.08
CA LEU A 317 -2.15 -0.53 -16.80
C LEU A 317 -1.33 0.76 -16.89
N ALA A 318 -0.50 0.87 -17.91
CA ALA A 318 0.40 2.01 -18.13
C ALA A 318 0.63 2.26 -19.62
N GLN A 319 1.01 3.48 -19.97
CA GLN A 319 1.35 3.90 -21.32
C GLN A 319 2.65 4.70 -21.33
N GLY A 320 3.51 4.45 -22.31
CA GLY A 320 4.78 5.15 -22.51
C GLY A 320 5.26 5.02 -23.95
N ASP A 321 6.52 5.35 -24.20
CA ASP A 321 7.11 5.22 -25.54
C ASP A 321 7.51 3.78 -25.85
N GLU A 322 8.18 3.11 -24.90
CA GLU A 322 8.72 1.76 -25.10
C GLU A 322 8.79 0.97 -23.77
N LEU A 323 7.79 0.13 -23.51
CA LEU A 323 7.57 -0.58 -22.24
C LEU A 323 7.70 -2.10 -22.41
N TRP A 324 8.71 -2.70 -21.75
CA TRP A 324 9.11 -4.09 -21.97
C TRP A 324 8.97 -4.94 -20.71
N HIS A 325 8.86 -6.26 -20.91
CA HIS A 325 8.94 -7.27 -19.86
C HIS A 325 8.09 -6.98 -18.60
N PRO A 326 6.76 -6.80 -18.73
CA PRO A 326 5.92 -6.59 -17.58
C PRO A 326 5.82 -7.85 -16.72
N CYS A 327 5.81 -7.64 -15.40
CA CYS A 327 5.59 -8.63 -14.37
C CYS A 327 4.55 -8.07 -13.40
N LEU A 328 3.34 -8.66 -13.41
CA LEU A 328 2.29 -8.32 -12.46
C LEU A 328 2.34 -9.31 -11.30
N TRP A 329 2.61 -8.81 -10.11
CA TRP A 329 2.56 -9.54 -8.85
C TRP A 329 1.27 -9.18 -8.10
N SER A 330 0.63 -10.17 -7.49
CA SER A 330 -0.45 -9.95 -6.53
C SER A 330 -0.31 -10.94 -5.38
N VAL A 331 -0.63 -10.54 -4.15
CA VAL A 331 -0.60 -11.47 -3.02
C VAL A 331 -1.58 -12.62 -3.27
N SER A 332 -1.10 -13.84 -3.01
CA SER A 332 -1.95 -15.01 -2.91
C SER A 332 -2.85 -14.80 -1.70
N THR A 333 -4.16 -14.61 -1.92
CA THR A 333 -5.17 -14.52 -0.86
C THR A 333 -5.38 -15.90 -0.21
N GLU A 334 -4.34 -16.51 0.34
CA GLU A 334 -4.42 -17.73 1.15
C GLU A 334 -4.81 -17.42 2.60
N PHE A 335 -5.18 -16.17 2.90
CA PHE A 335 -5.77 -15.82 4.18
C PHE A 335 -7.19 -16.37 4.21
N HIS A 336 -7.40 -17.39 5.03
CA HIS A 336 -8.72 -17.98 5.26
C HIS A 336 -9.56 -17.01 6.09
N ILE A 337 -10.06 -15.96 5.45
CA ILE A 337 -10.99 -15.03 6.08
C ILE A 337 -12.32 -15.79 6.22
N PRO A 338 -12.82 -15.99 7.45
CA PRO A 338 -14.07 -16.69 7.70
C PRO A 338 -15.22 -16.09 6.88
N LYS A 339 -16.14 -16.94 6.40
CA LYS A 339 -17.27 -16.52 5.55
C LYS A 339 -18.22 -15.51 6.23
N ASP A 340 -18.14 -15.37 7.53
CA ASP A 340 -18.89 -14.42 8.35
C ASP A 340 -18.27 -13.01 8.39
N VAL A 341 -17.06 -12.82 7.84
CA VAL A 341 -16.46 -11.49 7.65
C VAL A 341 -16.78 -10.98 6.24
N ASP A 342 -17.53 -9.89 6.17
CA ASP A 342 -17.90 -9.26 4.89
C ASP A 342 -16.80 -8.29 4.45
N LEU A 343 -15.99 -8.68 3.47
CA LEU A 343 -14.84 -7.91 2.99
C LEU A 343 -15.19 -6.59 2.29
N ASP A 344 -16.45 -6.36 1.94
CA ASP A 344 -16.89 -5.07 1.40
C ASP A 344 -17.10 -4.03 2.51
N SER A 345 -17.16 -4.46 3.78
CA SER A 345 -17.43 -3.59 4.92
C SER A 345 -16.42 -3.75 6.08
N ALA A 346 -16.06 -4.97 6.45
CA ALA A 346 -15.14 -5.27 7.54
C ALA A 346 -13.77 -4.62 7.30
N GLY A 347 -13.29 -3.84 8.26
CA GLY A 347 -12.00 -3.16 8.16
C GLY A 347 -11.90 -2.03 7.13
N VAL A 348 -12.99 -1.70 6.41
CA VAL A 348 -13.01 -0.64 5.40
C VAL A 348 -13.16 0.73 6.06
N TYR A 349 -12.03 1.35 6.41
CA TYR A 349 -11.98 2.67 7.06
C TYR A 349 -11.68 3.84 6.12
N LEU A 350 -11.53 3.58 4.82
CA LEU A 350 -11.39 4.58 3.77
C LEU A 350 -12.13 4.11 2.51
N LEU A 351 -12.79 5.05 1.84
CA LEU A 351 -13.40 4.83 0.54
C LEU A 351 -12.53 5.44 -0.57
N PRO A 352 -12.58 4.90 -1.80
CA PRO A 352 -11.96 5.54 -2.95
C PRO A 352 -12.38 7.00 -3.10
N GLY A 353 -11.40 7.90 -3.23
CA GLY A 353 -11.64 9.35 -3.28
C GLY A 353 -11.89 10.01 -1.92
N GLY A 354 -11.62 9.31 -0.81
CA GLY A 354 -11.64 9.89 0.52
C GLY A 354 -10.63 11.04 0.68
N ASN A 355 -10.86 11.89 1.69
CA ASN A 355 -10.01 13.03 1.98
C ASN A 355 -8.84 12.64 2.91
N VAL A 356 -7.92 13.59 3.15
CA VAL A 356 -6.76 13.40 4.01
C VAL A 356 -7.14 12.92 5.42
N ALA A 357 -8.24 13.42 5.99
CA ALA A 357 -8.69 12.97 7.31
C ALA A 357 -9.09 11.48 7.32
N GLY A 358 -9.74 11.02 6.25
CA GLY A 358 -10.03 9.61 6.03
C GLY A 358 -8.77 8.77 5.88
N GLU A 359 -7.75 9.25 5.15
CA GLU A 359 -6.46 8.56 5.02
C GLU A 359 -5.77 8.41 6.39
N ILE A 360 -5.71 9.48 7.19
CA ILE A 360 -5.14 9.47 8.54
C ILE A 360 -5.87 8.44 9.41
N LEU A 361 -7.20 8.43 9.39
CA LEU A 361 -7.99 7.49 10.19
C LEU A 361 -7.84 6.05 9.72
N ARG A 362 -7.74 5.80 8.41
CA ARG A 362 -7.50 4.45 7.88
C ARG A 362 -6.19 3.87 8.39
N VAL A 363 -5.14 4.69 8.40
CA VAL A 363 -3.85 4.35 9.01
C VAL A 363 -4.02 4.02 10.49
N LYS A 364 -4.58 4.96 11.26
CA LYS A 364 -4.65 4.84 12.72
C LYS A 364 -5.57 3.71 13.18
N MET A 365 -6.65 3.43 12.45
CA MET A 365 -7.53 2.27 12.72
C MET A 365 -6.79 0.95 12.53
N GLU A 366 -5.98 0.79 11.48
CA GLU A 366 -5.17 -0.42 11.29
C GLU A 366 -4.15 -0.59 12.41
N LEU A 367 -3.44 0.47 12.78
CA LEU A 367 -2.51 0.43 13.91
C LEU A 367 -3.22 0.09 15.22
N MET A 368 -4.40 0.67 15.48
CA MET A 368 -5.17 0.40 16.68
C MET A 368 -5.57 -1.07 16.76
N TRP A 369 -6.08 -1.65 15.67
CA TRP A 369 -6.47 -3.05 15.64
C TRP A 369 -5.29 -4.00 15.81
N LYS A 370 -4.17 -3.77 15.11
CA LYS A 370 -2.94 -4.55 15.25
C LYS A 370 -2.37 -4.56 16.66
N ASN A 371 -2.63 -3.49 17.41
CA ASN A 371 -2.06 -3.28 18.73
C ASN A 371 -3.11 -3.30 19.85
N ALA A 372 -4.34 -3.73 19.57
CA ALA A 372 -5.47 -3.59 20.49
C ALA A 372 -5.19 -4.18 21.88
N GLU A 373 -4.55 -5.35 21.93
CA GLU A 373 -4.17 -6.03 23.17
C GLU A 373 -3.03 -5.33 23.94
N GLN A 374 -2.23 -4.49 23.28
CA GLN A 374 -1.10 -3.81 23.91
C GLN A 374 -1.49 -2.43 24.43
N ILE A 375 -2.45 -1.73 23.82
CA ILE A 375 -2.74 -0.33 24.12
C ILE A 375 -3.29 -0.15 25.54
N GLU A 376 -2.56 0.62 26.34
CA GLU A 376 -2.89 1.03 27.71
C GLU A 376 -3.31 2.50 27.79
N TYR A 377 -2.79 3.34 26.88
CA TYR A 377 -3.03 4.78 26.83
C TYR A 377 -3.55 5.19 25.46
N PHE A 378 -4.78 5.69 25.39
CA PHE A 378 -5.44 6.03 24.12
C PHE A 378 -5.62 7.55 24.01
N CYS A 379 -4.88 8.17 23.09
CA CYS A 379 -4.87 9.62 22.91
C CYS A 379 -5.82 10.01 21.77
N VAL A 380 -6.92 10.70 22.06
CA VAL A 380 -7.94 11.12 21.08
C VAL A 380 -8.04 12.64 21.03
N GLY A 381 -8.34 13.21 19.87
CA GLY A 381 -8.43 14.67 19.74
C GLY A 381 -8.32 15.17 18.32
N SER A 382 -8.04 16.47 18.20
CA SER A 382 -7.79 17.17 16.93
C SER A 382 -6.41 16.86 16.33
N SER A 383 -6.06 17.61 15.28
CA SER A 383 -4.69 17.73 14.77
C SER A 383 -3.69 18.16 15.84
N ARG A 384 -4.09 18.96 16.85
CA ARG A 384 -3.21 19.32 17.97
C ARG A 384 -2.81 18.10 18.80
N MET A 385 -3.71 17.12 18.96
CA MET A 385 -3.36 15.82 19.54
C MET A 385 -2.44 15.03 18.61
N ALA A 386 -2.75 14.98 17.30
CA ALA A 386 -1.95 14.25 16.33
C ALA A 386 -0.48 14.72 16.28
N ASN A 387 -0.26 16.03 16.40
CA ASN A 387 1.05 16.66 16.35
C ASN A 387 1.67 16.89 17.74
N GLY A 388 0.90 16.73 18.82
CA GLY A 388 1.34 17.16 20.14
C GLY A 388 1.82 16.04 21.07
N VAL A 389 1.43 14.78 20.80
CA VAL A 389 1.77 13.62 21.64
C VAL A 389 2.52 12.58 20.83
N ILE A 390 3.71 12.21 21.30
CA ILE A 390 4.60 11.20 20.71
C ILE A 390 4.46 9.88 21.48
N PRO A 391 3.69 8.89 21.01
CA PRO A 391 3.44 7.66 21.77
C PRO A 391 4.69 6.86 22.11
N ASP A 392 5.73 6.93 21.27
CA ASP A 392 7.02 6.26 21.50
C ASP A 392 7.84 6.85 22.65
N SER A 393 7.53 8.08 23.06
CA SER A 393 8.22 8.75 24.17
C SER A 393 7.52 8.60 25.52
N LEU A 394 6.33 7.99 25.56
CA LEU A 394 5.62 7.68 26.80
C LEU A 394 6.23 6.42 27.43
N THR A 395 6.86 6.56 28.61
CA THR A 395 7.46 5.46 29.36
C THR A 395 6.47 4.77 30.28
N VAL A 396 5.34 5.43 30.56
CA VAL A 396 4.28 4.94 31.46
C VAL A 396 3.60 3.65 30.98
N GLY A 397 3.60 3.38 29.67
CA GLY A 397 3.06 2.16 29.06
C GLY A 397 2.77 2.34 27.57
N TYR A 398 2.17 1.33 26.94
CA TYR A 398 1.96 1.33 25.49
C TYR A 398 0.84 2.31 25.10
N ALA A 399 1.19 3.32 24.30
CA ALA A 399 0.26 4.36 23.87
C ALA A 399 -0.03 4.35 22.37
N MET A 400 -1.21 4.84 22.00
CA MET A 400 -1.62 5.06 20.61
C MET A 400 -2.17 6.48 20.44
N ASN A 401 -1.73 7.18 19.39
CA ASN A 401 -2.25 8.51 19.04
C ASN A 401 -3.33 8.39 17.95
N MET A 402 -4.59 8.56 18.36
CA MET A 402 -5.79 8.60 17.54
C MET A 402 -6.28 10.03 17.24
N GLY A 403 -5.42 11.05 17.39
CA GLY A 403 -5.75 12.42 16.99
C GLY A 403 -6.05 12.50 15.49
N HIS A 404 -7.00 13.34 15.08
CA HIS A 404 -7.45 13.40 13.69
C HIS A 404 -7.63 14.84 13.20
N ALA A 405 -7.39 15.04 11.91
CA ALA A 405 -7.67 16.31 11.24
C ALA A 405 -9.18 16.60 11.27
N TYR A 406 -9.55 17.88 11.42
CA TYR A 406 -10.91 18.33 11.71
C TYR A 406 -11.44 17.76 13.03
N ASN A 407 -11.84 18.62 13.96
CA ASN A 407 -12.31 18.15 15.26
C ASN A 407 -13.74 18.59 15.54
N ASP A 408 -14.56 17.61 15.90
CA ASP A 408 -15.60 17.80 16.90
C ASP A 408 -15.33 16.81 18.04
N MET A 409 -15.54 17.26 19.28
CA MET A 409 -15.23 16.43 20.46
C MET A 409 -16.02 15.12 20.49
N ASN A 410 -17.15 15.07 19.78
CA ASN A 410 -17.93 13.86 19.63
C ASN A 410 -17.20 12.77 18.87
N ALA A 411 -16.42 13.10 17.83
CA ALA A 411 -15.63 12.11 17.11
C ALA A 411 -14.57 11.50 18.03
N SER A 412 -13.83 12.35 18.76
CA SER A 412 -12.83 11.92 19.74
C SER A 412 -13.45 11.03 20.82
N ILE A 413 -14.59 11.42 21.39
CA ILE A 413 -15.30 10.62 22.40
C ILE A 413 -15.86 9.33 21.80
N ARG A 414 -16.30 9.33 20.55
CA ARG A 414 -16.74 8.11 19.86
C ARG A 414 -15.59 7.12 19.67
N PHE A 415 -14.41 7.57 19.26
CA PHE A 415 -13.23 6.69 19.21
C PHE A 415 -12.90 6.11 20.60
N ALA A 416 -12.82 6.97 21.61
CA ALA A 416 -12.56 6.57 22.99
C ALA A 416 -13.60 5.58 23.55
N ARG A 417 -14.88 5.85 23.34
CA ARG A 417 -15.97 5.06 23.91
C ARG A 417 -16.25 3.80 23.12
N ASP A 418 -16.36 3.92 21.81
CA ASP A 418 -16.83 2.83 20.96
C ASP A 418 -15.70 1.85 20.64
N TYR A 419 -14.47 2.32 20.46
CA TYR A 419 -13.31 1.45 20.27
C TYR A 419 -12.52 1.28 21.56
N GLY A 420 -12.15 2.35 22.25
CA GLY A 420 -11.36 2.26 23.47
C GLY A 420 -11.97 1.34 24.53
N PHE A 421 -13.24 1.53 24.89
CA PHE A 421 -13.86 0.69 25.94
C PHE A 421 -14.19 -0.73 25.52
N ASN A 422 -14.32 -1.00 24.22
CA ASN A 422 -14.81 -2.29 23.73
C ASN A 422 -13.68 -3.16 23.18
N ALA A 423 -12.69 -2.57 22.51
CA ALA A 423 -11.63 -3.27 21.81
C ALA A 423 -10.27 -3.26 22.53
N LEU A 424 -10.05 -2.38 23.52
CA LEU A 424 -8.76 -2.25 24.20
C LEU A 424 -8.84 -2.83 25.62
N PRO A 425 -8.53 -4.13 25.82
CA PRO A 425 -8.74 -4.80 27.11
C PRO A 425 -7.84 -4.28 28.23
N ASN A 426 -6.71 -3.65 27.88
CA ASN A 426 -5.71 -3.15 28.84
C ASN A 426 -5.75 -1.64 29.03
N LEU A 427 -6.80 -0.96 28.55
CA LEU A 427 -6.93 0.49 28.62
C LEU A 427 -6.97 1.00 30.07
N LYS A 428 -5.99 1.82 30.44
CA LYS A 428 -5.84 2.45 31.75
C LYS A 428 -6.28 3.91 31.75
N ALA A 429 -5.92 4.65 30.70
CA ALA A 429 -6.24 6.07 30.61
C ALA A 429 -6.53 6.53 29.19
N ILE A 430 -7.34 7.58 29.10
CA ILE A 430 -7.66 8.29 27.87
C ILE A 430 -7.11 9.71 27.98
N VAL A 431 -6.29 10.10 27.01
CA VAL A 431 -5.80 11.47 26.88
C VAL A 431 -6.67 12.14 25.82
N ILE A 432 -7.38 13.20 26.17
CA ILE A 432 -8.33 13.88 25.26
C ILE A 432 -7.95 15.34 25.07
N SER A 433 -7.95 15.82 23.83
CA SER A 433 -7.74 17.25 23.57
C SER A 433 -8.95 18.09 23.99
N LEU A 434 -8.67 19.24 24.59
CA LEU A 434 -9.65 20.22 25.05
C LEU A 434 -9.52 21.51 24.22
N ASP A 435 -9.83 21.40 22.93
CA ASP A 435 -9.66 22.48 21.96
C ASP A 435 -10.87 23.42 21.92
N PHE A 436 -10.98 24.30 22.92
CA PHE A 436 -12.19 25.12 23.13
C PHE A 436 -12.61 25.93 21.90
N ASP A 437 -11.66 26.42 21.12
CA ASP A 437 -11.89 27.20 19.90
C ASP A 437 -12.36 26.37 18.70
N LEU A 438 -12.20 25.04 18.76
CA LEU A 438 -12.78 24.10 17.80
C LEU A 438 -14.19 23.61 18.20
N TRP A 439 -14.66 23.95 19.40
CA TRP A 439 -15.99 23.53 19.90
C TRP A 439 -17.16 24.25 19.22
N GLN A 440 -16.88 25.04 18.18
CA GLN A 440 -17.88 25.52 17.23
C GLN A 440 -18.51 24.38 16.40
N ILE A 441 -17.97 23.16 16.41
CA ILE A 441 -18.55 22.03 15.68
C ILE A 441 -19.12 21.02 16.68
N LYS A 442 -20.32 20.48 16.41
CA LYS A 442 -20.95 19.46 17.26
C LYS A 442 -20.70 18.04 16.73
N THR A 443 -21.07 17.77 15.48
CA THR A 443 -21.12 16.38 14.95
C THR A 443 -20.73 16.26 13.48
N ASP A 444 -20.35 17.35 12.84
CA ASP A 444 -20.18 17.43 11.39
C ASP A 444 -19.07 16.47 10.92
N PHE A 445 -17.95 16.42 11.64
CA PHE A 445 -16.86 15.48 11.35
C PHE A 445 -17.24 14.06 11.75
N SER A 446 -17.86 13.88 12.92
CA SER A 446 -18.40 12.58 13.34
C SER A 446 -19.29 11.95 12.27
N LYS A 447 -20.23 12.71 11.70
CA LYS A 447 -21.13 12.21 10.65
C LYS A 447 -20.38 11.88 9.36
N MET A 448 -19.41 12.70 8.97
CA MET A 448 -18.59 12.48 7.79
C MET A 448 -17.87 11.11 7.83
N ILE A 449 -17.46 10.67 9.02
CA ILE A 449 -16.75 9.40 9.19
C ILE A 449 -17.74 8.27 9.47
N PHE A 450 -18.45 8.36 10.59
CA PHE A 450 -19.17 7.22 11.14
C PHE A 450 -20.47 6.87 10.40
N ASP A 451 -21.08 7.83 9.70
CA ASP A 451 -22.34 7.60 8.98
C ASP A 451 -22.09 7.20 7.51
N VAL A 452 -20.88 7.42 6.99
CA VAL A 452 -20.56 7.26 5.57
C VAL A 452 -19.64 6.06 5.32
N VAL A 453 -18.64 5.85 6.17
CA VAL A 453 -17.61 4.85 5.93
C VAL A 453 -18.06 3.49 6.49
N PRO A 454 -18.17 2.44 5.65
CA PRO A 454 -18.87 1.20 6.01
C PRO A 454 -18.21 0.43 7.17
N GLY A 455 -16.88 0.50 7.32
CA GLY A 455 -16.18 -0.17 8.41
C GLY A 455 -16.67 0.25 9.79
N TYR A 456 -16.96 1.52 10.01
CA TYR A 456 -17.48 1.99 11.29
C TYR A 456 -18.90 1.49 11.58
N SER A 457 -19.75 1.45 10.55
CA SER A 457 -21.10 0.88 10.67
C SER A 457 -21.07 -0.63 10.89
N TYR A 458 -20.15 -1.32 10.23
CA TYR A 458 -19.92 -2.74 10.40
C TYR A 458 -19.41 -3.07 11.80
N ASP A 459 -18.42 -2.33 12.30
CA ASP A 459 -17.96 -2.49 13.68
C ASP A 459 -19.11 -2.26 14.67
N SER A 460 -19.93 -1.22 14.46
CA SER A 460 -21.09 -0.95 15.32
C SER A 460 -22.10 -2.10 15.32
N SER A 461 -22.36 -2.76 14.18
CA SER A 461 -23.28 -3.91 14.11
C SER A 461 -22.70 -5.17 14.76
N HIS A 462 -21.38 -5.20 14.97
CA HIS A 462 -20.64 -6.25 15.68
C HIS A 462 -20.19 -5.83 17.09
N TYR A 463 -20.85 -4.82 17.67
CA TYR A 463 -20.58 -4.30 19.02
C TYR A 463 -19.12 -3.89 19.24
N TYR A 464 -18.48 -3.35 18.19
CA TYR A 464 -17.09 -2.95 18.15
C TYR A 464 -16.14 -4.06 18.62
N TRP A 465 -16.49 -5.30 18.28
CA TRP A 465 -15.71 -6.51 18.59
C TRP A 465 -15.44 -6.72 20.08
N LYS A 466 -16.33 -6.19 20.94
CA LYS A 466 -16.24 -6.30 22.41
C LYS A 466 -16.04 -7.73 22.93
N TYR A 467 -16.56 -8.72 22.20
CA TYR A 467 -16.53 -10.13 22.59
C TYR A 467 -15.43 -10.93 21.87
N GLY A 468 -14.49 -10.23 21.23
CA GLY A 468 -13.39 -10.81 20.45
C GLY A 468 -13.55 -10.50 18.96
N MET A 469 -12.40 -10.31 18.30
CA MET A 469 -12.32 -10.19 16.84
C MET A 469 -12.37 -11.59 16.20
N PRO A 470 -13.07 -11.76 15.07
CA PRO A 470 -12.99 -13.01 14.33
C PRO A 470 -11.58 -13.20 13.76
N ASN A 471 -11.19 -14.47 13.56
CA ASN A 471 -9.95 -14.79 12.84
C ASN A 471 -9.97 -14.11 11.47
N GLY A 472 -8.84 -13.61 10.98
CA GLY A 472 -8.80 -12.94 9.66
C GLY A 472 -9.25 -11.48 9.66
N PHE A 473 -9.73 -10.92 10.78
CA PHE A 473 -10.21 -9.53 10.81
C PHE A 473 -9.06 -8.52 10.60
N ILE A 474 -7.91 -8.74 11.22
CA ILE A 474 -6.74 -7.84 11.06
C ILE A 474 -6.28 -7.85 9.61
N GLU A 475 -6.24 -9.04 9.01
CA GLU A 475 -5.92 -9.24 7.60
C GLU A 475 -6.96 -8.53 6.71
N ALA A 476 -8.26 -8.60 7.03
CA ALA A 476 -9.28 -7.85 6.31
C ALA A 476 -9.06 -6.33 6.40
N VAL A 477 -8.62 -5.82 7.56
CA VAL A 477 -8.23 -4.40 7.70
C VAL A 477 -7.03 -4.09 6.81
N GLU A 478 -5.95 -4.87 6.89
CA GLU A 478 -4.71 -4.68 6.10
C GLU A 478 -4.98 -4.68 4.60
N HIS A 479 -5.81 -5.61 4.13
CA HIS A 479 -6.12 -5.80 2.70
C HIS A 479 -7.31 -4.97 2.20
N SER A 480 -7.90 -4.12 3.04
CA SER A 480 -8.94 -3.16 2.64
C SER A 480 -8.36 -2.03 1.77
N PHE A 481 -9.22 -1.10 1.31
CA PHE A 481 -8.75 0.04 0.51
C PHE A 481 -7.64 0.80 1.27
N PRO A 482 -6.44 0.91 0.68
CA PRO A 482 -5.27 1.40 1.40
C PRO A 482 -5.29 2.92 1.55
N ALA A 483 -4.52 3.45 2.51
CA ALA A 483 -4.18 4.86 2.56
C ALA A 483 -3.10 5.21 1.51
N SER A 484 -2.77 6.50 1.36
CA SER A 484 -1.60 6.89 0.56
C SER A 484 -0.29 6.46 1.24
N GLU A 485 0.74 6.22 0.43
CA GLU A 485 2.08 5.86 0.92
C GLU A 485 2.65 6.96 1.84
N TYR A 486 2.36 8.23 1.52
CA TYR A 486 2.71 9.39 2.35
C TYR A 486 2.06 9.33 3.74
N SER A 487 0.73 9.14 3.81
CA SER A 487 0.05 8.99 5.11
C SER A 487 0.61 7.82 5.91
N TRP A 488 0.93 6.71 5.26
CA TRP A 488 1.52 5.57 5.97
C TRP A 488 2.93 5.85 6.48
N MET A 489 3.74 6.57 5.73
CA MET A 489 5.07 7.03 6.16
C MET A 489 5.00 7.97 7.37
N VAL A 490 4.08 8.94 7.37
CA VAL A 490 3.95 9.94 8.44
C VAL A 490 3.46 9.31 9.74
N TYR A 491 2.43 8.47 9.68
CA TYR A 491 1.70 8.03 10.87
C TYR A 491 1.99 6.56 11.26
N GLY A 492 2.43 5.74 10.31
CA GLY A 492 2.58 4.29 10.47
C GLY A 492 3.66 3.89 11.48
N ALA A 493 4.84 4.50 11.36
CA ALA A 493 6.00 4.16 12.18
C ALA A 493 5.95 4.74 13.60
N SER A 494 5.15 5.78 13.82
CA SER A 494 5.13 6.62 15.03
C SER A 494 3.88 6.39 15.91
N ARG A 495 3.19 5.25 15.71
CA ARG A 495 1.90 4.92 16.35
C ARG A 495 0.88 6.07 16.27
N GLY A 496 0.82 6.72 15.10
CA GLY A 496 -0.13 7.79 14.80
C GLY A 496 0.31 9.21 15.14
N PHE A 497 1.55 9.46 15.58
CA PHE A 497 2.07 10.82 15.72
C PHE A 497 2.43 11.43 14.35
N ALA A 498 2.03 12.68 14.12
CA ALA A 498 2.44 13.44 12.93
C ALA A 498 3.72 14.22 13.23
N ASP A 499 4.84 13.76 12.66
CA ASP A 499 6.10 14.49 12.70
C ASP A 499 5.99 15.79 11.90
N THR A 500 6.37 16.91 12.52
CA THR A 500 6.27 18.25 11.94
C THR A 500 7.55 19.06 12.10
N ASP A 501 7.88 19.79 11.03
CA ASP A 501 9.02 20.69 10.97
C ASP A 501 8.83 21.93 11.86
N ILE A 502 9.95 22.62 12.12
CA ILE A 502 9.99 23.86 12.89
C ILE A 502 9.75 25.05 11.94
N GLU A 503 8.59 25.70 12.03
CA GLU A 503 8.32 26.95 11.28
C GLU A 503 8.10 28.17 12.19
N GLY A 504 7.86 27.98 13.49
CA GLY A 504 7.58 29.06 14.45
C GLY A 504 6.09 29.36 14.62
N TRP A 505 5.73 30.09 15.68
CA TRP A 505 4.34 30.47 15.93
C TRP A 505 3.81 31.47 14.90
N GLY A 506 4.70 32.27 14.30
CA GLY A 506 4.34 33.35 13.39
C GLY A 506 3.52 34.46 14.09
N PRO A 507 2.86 35.34 13.32
CA PRO A 507 1.93 36.31 13.90
C PRO A 507 0.60 35.65 14.30
N ALA A 508 -0.04 36.13 15.37
CA ALA A 508 -1.37 35.67 15.75
C ALA A 508 -2.44 36.08 14.71
N ILE A 509 -2.79 35.16 13.81
CA ILE A 509 -3.82 35.35 12.78
C ILE A 509 -5.12 34.69 13.24
N ILE A 510 -6.26 35.38 13.07
CA ILE A 510 -7.58 34.80 13.31
C ILE A 510 -8.19 34.44 11.95
N GLU A 511 -8.28 33.15 11.68
CA GLU A 511 -8.81 32.60 10.42
C GLU A 511 -10.30 32.26 10.52
N GLY A 512 -10.74 31.93 11.74
CA GLY A 512 -12.13 31.56 12.01
C GLY A 512 -13.09 32.75 12.06
N MET A 513 -14.38 32.42 12.21
CA MET A 513 -15.39 33.42 12.49
C MET A 513 -15.16 34.00 13.90
N VAL A 514 -14.84 35.29 13.97
CA VAL A 514 -14.68 36.01 15.24
C VAL A 514 -16.02 35.98 16.01
N ASN A 515 -15.96 35.68 17.31
CA ASN A 515 -17.09 35.66 18.24
C ASN A 515 -18.20 34.66 17.87
N TRP A 516 -17.85 33.52 17.28
CA TRP A 516 -18.84 32.47 16.97
C TRP A 516 -19.59 31.99 18.21
N ASP A 517 -19.01 32.13 19.40
CA ASP A 517 -19.59 31.76 20.68
C ASP A 517 -20.80 32.63 21.06
N GLU A 518 -20.87 33.88 20.61
CA GLU A 518 -22.06 34.73 20.79
C GLU A 518 -23.22 34.28 19.91
N LEU A 519 -22.90 33.80 18.71
CA LEU A 519 -23.87 33.34 17.73
C LEU A 519 -24.39 31.94 18.05
N TYR A 520 -23.56 31.13 18.70
CA TYR A 520 -23.84 29.73 18.97
C TYR A 520 -23.44 29.30 20.40
N PRO A 521 -23.93 29.97 21.45
CA PRO A 521 -23.54 29.70 22.84
C PRO A 521 -23.91 28.27 23.30
N ASP A 522 -24.92 27.67 22.67
CA ASP A 522 -25.36 26.30 22.93
C ASP A 522 -24.32 25.24 22.54
N ARG A 523 -23.37 25.57 21.64
CA ARG A 523 -22.31 24.65 21.21
C ARG A 523 -21.30 24.37 22.30
N ILE A 524 -20.92 25.40 23.06
CA ILE A 524 -19.99 25.25 24.18
C ILE A 524 -20.65 24.42 25.29
N GLN A 525 -21.88 24.76 25.67
CA GLN A 525 -22.61 24.00 26.69
C GLN A 525 -22.80 22.53 26.28
N TRP A 526 -23.10 22.28 25.01
CA TRP A 526 -23.22 20.92 24.49
C TRP A 526 -21.93 20.11 24.63
N ASN A 527 -20.77 20.72 24.32
CA ASN A 527 -19.47 20.08 24.49
C ASN A 527 -19.17 19.82 25.98
N LEU A 528 -19.37 20.81 26.87
CA LEU A 528 -19.21 20.61 28.32
C LEU A 528 -20.09 19.47 28.87
N ASP A 529 -21.34 19.37 28.42
CA ASP A 529 -22.23 18.29 28.82
C ASP A 529 -21.78 16.93 28.27
N LEU A 530 -21.23 16.90 27.06
CA LEU A 530 -20.68 15.70 26.45
C LEU A 530 -19.43 15.22 27.21
N LEU A 531 -18.50 16.11 27.53
CA LEU A 531 -17.33 15.82 28.36
C LEU A 531 -17.77 15.27 29.73
N ARG A 532 -18.71 15.94 30.40
CA ARG A 532 -19.23 15.49 31.72
C ARG A 532 -19.78 14.06 31.66
N LYS A 533 -20.57 13.73 30.62
CA LYS A 533 -21.10 12.36 30.43
C LYS A 533 -19.98 11.35 30.24
N PHE A 534 -18.98 11.69 29.44
CA PHE A 534 -17.82 10.86 29.21
C PHE A 534 -16.99 10.61 30.48
N LEU A 535 -16.81 11.63 31.33
CA LEU A 535 -16.15 11.48 32.64
C LEU A 535 -16.91 10.52 33.56
N ILE A 536 -18.24 10.60 33.59
CA ILE A 536 -19.08 9.66 34.36
C ILE A 536 -18.93 8.22 33.84
N GLU A 537 -18.84 8.03 32.53
CA GLU A 537 -18.72 6.70 31.91
C GLU A 537 -17.36 6.05 32.15
N THR A 538 -16.28 6.83 32.07
CA THR A 538 -14.89 6.42 32.35
C THR A 538 -14.70 6.11 33.83
N GLN A 539 -15.27 6.90 34.74
CA GLN A 539 -15.21 6.66 36.18
C GLN A 539 -15.81 5.30 36.55
N LYS A 540 -16.96 4.94 35.95
CA LYS A 540 -17.61 3.62 36.14
C LYS A 540 -16.75 2.44 35.67
N ARG A 541 -15.76 2.70 34.80
CA ARG A 541 -14.85 1.70 34.23
C ARG A 541 -13.47 1.71 34.89
N ASN A 542 -13.26 2.58 35.88
CA ASN A 542 -11.95 2.80 36.47
C ASN A 542 -10.89 3.21 35.42
N ILE A 543 -11.31 4.01 34.44
CA ILE A 543 -10.43 4.59 33.42
C ILE A 543 -10.18 6.05 33.78
N SER A 544 -8.91 6.42 33.84
CA SER A 544 -8.50 7.80 34.04
C SER A 544 -8.61 8.62 32.76
N VAL A 545 -8.86 9.92 32.91
CA VAL A 545 -8.94 10.87 31.79
C VAL A 545 -7.98 12.02 32.06
N VAL A 546 -7.13 12.33 31.08
CA VAL A 546 -6.32 13.54 31.07
C VAL A 546 -6.83 14.45 29.96
N GLY A 547 -7.40 15.59 30.34
CA GLY A 547 -7.81 16.64 29.41
C GLY A 547 -6.64 17.57 29.13
N VAL A 548 -6.16 17.62 27.89
CA VAL A 548 -5.01 18.45 27.50
C VAL A 548 -5.49 19.71 26.79
N ILE A 549 -5.14 20.88 27.33
CA ILE A 549 -5.32 22.18 26.65
C ILE A 549 -3.97 22.51 26.00
N PHE A 550 -3.88 22.30 24.68
CA PHE A 550 -2.63 22.46 23.94
C PHE A 550 -2.18 23.93 23.86
N PRO A 551 -0.86 24.19 23.92
CA PRO A 551 -0.31 25.51 23.63
C PRO A 551 -0.66 25.92 22.19
N GLN A 552 -0.81 27.23 22.00
CA GLN A 552 -1.03 27.88 20.71
C GLN A 552 -0.13 29.11 20.67
N ASN A 553 -0.19 29.93 19.62
CA ASN A 553 0.61 31.15 19.57
C ASN A 553 0.39 32.04 20.83
N PRO A 554 1.44 32.35 21.61
CA PRO A 554 1.31 33.13 22.84
C PRO A 554 0.83 34.57 22.57
N GLU A 555 0.97 35.09 21.35
CA GLU A 555 0.50 36.42 20.97
C GLU A 555 -1.02 36.55 21.01
N TYR A 556 -1.80 35.47 21.00
CA TYR A 556 -3.25 35.54 21.24
C TYR A 556 -3.58 36.14 22.62
N ALA A 557 -2.65 36.12 23.58
CA ALA A 557 -2.77 36.83 24.85
C ALA A 557 -2.99 38.34 24.69
N GLN A 558 -2.59 38.91 23.56
CA GLN A 558 -2.69 40.34 23.23
C GLN A 558 -3.90 40.67 22.36
N THR A 559 -4.70 39.66 21.98
CA THR A 559 -5.91 39.81 21.15
C THR A 559 -7.17 39.59 22.00
N ASP A 560 -8.37 39.81 21.43
CA ASP A 560 -9.62 39.39 22.08
C ASP A 560 -9.96 37.91 21.85
N SER A 561 -9.20 37.21 21.00
CA SER A 561 -9.42 35.80 20.67
C SER A 561 -8.51 34.86 21.46
N TRP A 562 -9.05 33.70 21.80
CA TRP A 562 -8.35 32.60 22.46
C TRP A 562 -7.29 31.94 21.57
N GLY A 563 -7.59 31.85 20.27
CA GLY A 563 -6.83 31.09 19.30
C GLY A 563 -7.24 31.46 17.88
N CYS A 564 -6.69 30.78 16.87
CA CYS A 564 -6.91 31.09 15.46
C CYS A 564 -8.37 30.94 15.00
N HIS A 565 -9.19 30.18 15.74
CA HIS A 565 -10.57 29.88 15.36
C HIS A 565 -11.63 30.80 15.94
N GLY A 566 -11.25 31.94 16.55
CA GLY A 566 -12.17 33.06 16.78
C GLY A 566 -13.03 32.98 18.04
N LEU A 567 -12.78 32.03 18.94
CA LEU A 567 -13.42 32.01 20.28
C LEU A 567 -12.95 33.21 21.10
N GLN A 568 -13.85 33.90 21.79
CA GLN A 568 -13.48 35.00 22.69
C GLN A 568 -12.70 34.53 23.91
N ARG A 569 -11.69 35.31 24.33
CA ARG A 569 -10.89 35.01 25.53
C ARG A 569 -11.70 34.96 26.81
N SER A 570 -12.69 35.84 26.96
CA SER A 570 -13.59 35.86 28.11
C SER A 570 -14.40 34.57 28.22
N THR A 571 -14.92 34.10 27.09
CA THR A 571 -15.63 32.82 27.00
C THR A 571 -14.69 31.64 27.23
N ALA A 572 -13.48 31.65 26.65
CA ALA A 572 -12.47 30.62 26.89
C ALA A 572 -12.08 30.50 28.38
N GLN A 573 -11.93 31.61 29.10
CA GLN A 573 -11.69 31.61 30.53
C GLN A 573 -12.84 30.92 31.29
N TRP A 574 -14.09 31.23 30.95
CA TRP A 574 -15.25 30.58 31.56
C TRP A 574 -15.31 29.08 31.28
N VAL A 575 -14.99 28.65 30.05
CA VAL A 575 -14.91 27.23 29.67
C VAL A 575 -13.81 26.54 30.47
N ARG A 576 -12.63 27.15 30.53
CA ARG A 576 -11.49 26.66 31.31
C ARG A 576 -11.88 26.46 32.76
N ASP A 577 -12.44 27.47 33.42
CA ASP A 577 -12.86 27.39 34.83
C ASP A 577 -13.90 26.29 35.05
N SER A 578 -14.83 26.12 34.10
CA SER A 578 -15.83 25.04 34.13
C SER A 578 -15.20 23.65 34.04
N VAL A 579 -14.16 23.48 33.22
CA VAL A 579 -13.41 22.22 33.07
C VAL A 579 -12.59 21.92 34.33
N PHE A 580 -11.92 22.92 34.92
CA PHE A 580 -11.20 22.73 36.19
C PHE A 580 -12.16 22.37 37.34
N ALA A 581 -13.34 22.98 37.41
CA ALA A 581 -14.38 22.58 38.37
C ALA A 581 -14.84 21.12 38.16
N MET A 582 -14.86 20.61 36.91
CA MET A 582 -15.10 19.19 36.67
C MET A 582 -13.98 18.31 37.21
N ALA A 583 -12.71 18.71 37.10
CA ALA A 583 -11.58 17.94 37.65
C ALA A 583 -11.61 17.87 39.18
N GLU A 584 -12.12 18.89 39.86
CA GLU A 584 -12.39 18.83 41.31
C GLU A 584 -13.52 17.86 41.66
N GLN A 585 -14.51 17.72 40.76
CA GLN A 585 -15.69 16.87 40.96
C GLN A 585 -15.43 15.39 40.62
N TYR A 586 -14.66 15.11 39.57
CA TYR A 586 -14.43 13.77 39.03
C TYR A 586 -12.99 13.33 39.30
N GLN A 587 -12.81 12.46 40.30
CA GLN A 587 -11.48 12.00 40.74
C GLN A 587 -10.66 11.28 39.67
N ASN A 588 -11.31 10.75 38.63
CA ASN A 588 -10.64 10.11 37.50
C ASN A 588 -10.26 11.12 36.39
N PHE A 589 -10.46 12.43 36.58
CA PHE A 589 -10.17 13.45 35.59
C PHE A 589 -9.11 14.44 36.07
N VAL A 590 -8.08 14.63 35.26
CA VAL A 590 -7.03 15.63 35.47
C VAL A 590 -6.94 16.54 34.25
N VAL A 591 -6.69 17.83 34.49
CA VAL A 591 -6.52 18.82 33.42
C VAL A 591 -5.05 19.22 33.34
N MET A 592 -4.47 19.05 32.16
CA MET A 592 -3.13 19.49 31.81
C MET A 592 -3.24 20.73 30.92
N ASP A 593 -3.11 21.90 31.53
CA ASP A 593 -3.21 23.19 30.84
C ASP A 593 -1.82 23.68 30.40
N GLU A 594 -1.41 23.29 29.20
CA GLU A 594 -0.15 23.74 28.59
C GLU A 594 -0.33 25.04 27.78
N ASN A 595 -1.56 25.52 27.58
CA ASN A 595 -1.82 26.82 26.98
C ASN A 595 -1.61 27.98 27.95
N LYS A 596 -2.08 27.83 29.20
CA LYS A 596 -1.94 28.85 30.27
C LYS A 596 -2.44 30.24 29.83
N MET A 597 -3.52 30.26 29.06
CA MET A 597 -4.10 31.45 28.44
C MET A 597 -3.13 32.29 27.59
N GLY A 598 -2.18 31.64 26.92
CA GLY A 598 -1.10 32.25 26.13
C GLY A 598 0.16 32.59 26.94
N SER A 599 0.23 32.24 28.22
CA SER A 599 1.39 32.48 29.09
C SER A 599 2.28 31.23 29.27
N HIS A 600 2.38 30.40 28.22
CA HIS A 600 3.14 29.17 28.24
C HIS A 600 4.61 29.38 27.83
N ASP A 601 5.42 28.35 28.02
CA ASP A 601 6.88 28.35 27.83
C ASP A 601 7.32 27.58 26.58
N TYR A 602 6.47 27.57 25.55
CA TYR A 602 6.79 26.97 24.25
C TYR A 602 7.29 28.05 23.31
N SER A 603 8.58 27.98 22.97
CA SER A 603 9.23 28.93 22.07
C SER A 603 8.83 28.72 20.60
N ASP A 604 9.24 29.61 19.70
CA ASP A 604 9.07 29.40 18.26
C ASP A 604 9.70 28.09 17.75
N GLN A 605 10.80 27.63 18.34
CA GLN A 605 11.41 26.36 17.94
C GLN A 605 10.51 25.15 18.22
N MET A 606 9.56 25.32 19.13
CA MET A 606 8.60 24.30 19.54
C MET A 606 7.28 24.37 18.75
N ALA A 607 7.17 25.25 17.76
CA ALA A 607 5.97 25.49 16.99
C ALA A 607 6.14 25.11 15.52
N HIS A 608 5.13 24.43 14.98
CA HIS A 608 5.02 24.17 13.55
C HIS A 608 4.24 25.30 12.86
N ASP A 609 3.18 25.78 13.48
CA ASP A 609 2.38 26.90 12.98
C ASP A 609 1.73 27.65 14.16
N THR A 610 0.70 28.45 13.91
CA THR A 610 0.05 29.30 14.93
C THR A 610 -0.71 28.53 16.02
N ASP A 611 -1.01 27.24 15.84
CA ASP A 611 -1.74 26.43 16.82
C ASP A 611 -1.31 24.96 16.92
N HIS A 612 -0.24 24.56 16.24
CA HIS A 612 0.37 23.23 16.30
C HIS A 612 1.82 23.27 16.79
N LEU A 613 2.18 22.27 17.58
CA LEU A 613 3.56 22.04 18.00
C LEU A 613 4.39 21.45 16.86
N SER A 614 5.68 21.81 16.84
CA SER A 614 6.71 21.05 16.12
C SER A 614 7.06 19.78 16.90
N THR A 615 7.86 18.89 16.32
CA THR A 615 8.34 17.69 17.03
C THR A 615 9.10 18.00 18.32
N GLU A 616 9.82 19.13 18.39
CA GLU A 616 10.49 19.57 19.63
C GLU A 616 9.48 19.97 20.71
N GLY A 617 8.43 20.70 20.32
CA GLY A 617 7.34 21.07 21.23
C GLY A 617 6.54 19.87 21.72
N ALA A 618 6.25 18.94 20.81
CA ALA A 618 5.57 17.69 21.10
C ALA A 618 6.37 16.83 22.09
N ALA A 619 7.70 16.79 21.98
CA ALA A 619 8.56 16.10 22.93
C ALA A 619 8.47 16.70 24.35
N GLN A 620 8.46 18.03 24.47
CA GLN A 620 8.27 18.70 25.77
C GLN A 620 6.89 18.40 26.36
N LEU A 621 5.82 18.53 25.58
CA LEU A 621 4.46 18.22 26.03
C LEU A 621 4.34 16.76 26.45
N THR A 622 4.86 15.84 25.64
CA THR A 622 4.82 14.40 25.91
C THR A 622 5.56 14.04 27.18
N SER A 623 6.73 14.63 27.45
CA SER A 623 7.48 14.39 28.70
C SER A 623 6.70 14.82 29.96
N ARG A 624 5.99 15.96 29.88
CA ARG A 624 5.11 16.44 30.96
C ARG A 624 3.89 15.53 31.13
N LEU A 625 3.30 15.09 30.02
CA LEU A 625 2.19 14.14 30.02
C LEU A 625 2.60 12.80 30.63
N ASP A 626 3.77 12.27 30.26
CA ASP A 626 4.31 11.02 30.81
C ASP A 626 4.49 11.11 32.32
N SER A 627 5.09 12.21 32.79
CA SER A 627 5.29 12.49 34.22
C SER A 627 3.95 12.55 34.96
N LEU A 628 2.94 13.16 34.36
CA LEU A 628 1.59 13.23 34.93
C LEU A 628 0.95 11.84 35.01
N LEU A 629 1.00 11.06 33.94
CA LEU A 629 0.43 9.72 33.88
C LEU A 629 1.13 8.75 34.84
N LEU A 630 2.45 8.85 35.00
CA LEU A 630 3.23 8.10 36.00
C LEU A 630 2.79 8.44 37.43
N GLY A 631 2.49 9.71 37.70
CA GLY A 631 1.98 10.14 39.01
C GLY A 631 0.54 9.71 39.31
N MET A 632 -0.19 9.22 38.30
CA MET A 632 -1.56 8.72 38.43
C MET A 632 -1.62 7.19 38.62
N GLN A 633 -0.53 6.46 38.39
CA GLN A 633 -0.39 5.05 38.73
C GLN A 633 -0.22 4.87 40.25
#